data_AF-A0A7W0TUL2-F1
#
_entry.id   AF-A0A7W0TUL2-F1
#
_cell.length_a   1.000
_cell.length_b   1.000
_cell.length_c   1.000
_cell.angle_alpha   90.00
_cell.angle_beta   90.00
_cell.angle_gamma   90.00
#
_symmetry.space_group_name_H-M   'P 1'
#
loop_
_entity.id
_entity.type
_entity.pdbx_description
1 polymer ?
#
loop_
_entity_poly.entity_id
_entity_poly.type
_entity_poly.pdbx_seq_one_letter_code
_entity_poly.pdbx_strand_id
1 'polypeptide(L)' 'FSGEYRLVLANIIARILIELAPGLVAATAPGGALILSGVIESKEPAVRRTFDALGMVFDRRTQMEDWVALVYRRPVAA' A
#
# COMPACT_ATOMS: atom_id res chain seq x y z
N PHE A 1 -2.60 -1.22 -14.62
CA PHE A 1 -1.36 -2.03 -14.72
C PHE A 1 -1.65 -3.24 -15.61
N SER A 2 -0.65 -3.82 -16.30
CA SER A 2 -0.84 -4.89 -17.30
C SER A 2 -0.70 -6.31 -16.75
N GLY A 3 -0.46 -6.48 -15.46
CA GLY A 3 -0.34 -7.78 -14.81
C GLY A 3 -0.28 -7.67 -13.29
N GLU A 4 -0.12 -8.82 -12.64
CA GLU A 4 0.08 -8.94 -11.20
C GLU A 4 1.54 -9.25 -10.86
N TYR A 5 2.05 -8.68 -9.77
CA TYR A 5 3.45 -8.76 -9.35
C TYR A 5 3.56 -9.24 -7.91
N ARG A 6 4.58 -10.05 -7.60
CA ARG A 6 4.82 -10.51 -6.22
C ARG A 6 5.24 -9.39 -5.27
N LEU A 7 5.74 -8.28 -5.83
CA LEU A 7 6.09 -7.07 -5.12
C LEU A 7 5.63 -5.86 -5.94
N VAL A 8 4.86 -4.98 -5.31
CA VAL A 8 4.53 -3.65 -5.83
C VAL A 8 5.09 -2.62 -4.86
N LEU A 9 5.81 -1.62 -5.36
CA LEU A 9 6.37 -0.51 -4.59
C LEU A 9 5.87 0.80 -5.18
N ALA A 10 5.33 1.69 -4.35
CA ALA A 10 4.94 3.03 -4.73
C ALA A 10 5.49 4.03 -3.72
N ASN A 11 6.48 4.84 -4.12
CA ASN A 11 7.05 5.92 -3.32
C ASN A 11 6.63 7.28 -3.88
N ILE A 12 5.45 7.74 -3.49
CA ILE A 12 4.76 8.93 -4.02
C ILE A 12 3.82 9.50 -2.96
N ILE A 13 3.32 10.72 -3.16
CA ILE A 13 2.50 11.42 -2.16
C ILE A 13 1.18 10.69 -1.85
N ALA A 14 0.72 10.82 -0.60
CA ALA A 14 -0.46 10.14 -0.06
C ALA A 14 -1.74 10.28 -0.91
N ARG A 15 -1.98 11.47 -1.49
CA ARG A 15 -3.15 11.70 -2.36
C ARG A 15 -3.16 10.77 -3.57
N ILE A 16 -2.02 10.65 -4.25
CA ILE A 16 -1.89 9.81 -5.45
C ILE A 16 -1.92 8.33 -5.07
N LEU A 17 -1.34 7.96 -3.91
CA LEU A 17 -1.48 6.59 -3.40
C LEU A 17 -2.95 6.18 -3.21
N ILE A 18 -3.77 7.08 -2.65
CA ILE A 18 -5.21 6.85 -2.45
C ILE A 18 -5.94 6.75 -3.80
N GLU A 19 -5.66 7.66 -4.73
CA GLU A 19 -6.26 7.66 -6.08
C GLU A 19 -5.92 6.38 -6.87
N LEU A 20 -4.69 5.89 -6.74
CA LEU A 20 -4.22 4.69 -7.43
C LEU A 20 -4.49 3.40 -6.65
N ALA A 21 -5.07 3.46 -5.45
CA ALA A 21 -5.17 2.31 -4.55
C ALA A 21 -5.83 1.08 -5.19
N PRO A 22 -6.98 1.19 -5.89
CA PRO A 22 -7.60 0.02 -6.53
C PRO A 22 -6.67 -0.64 -7.55
N GLY A 23 -5.95 0.16 -8.33
CA GLY A 23 -5.00 -0.33 -9.32
C GLY A 23 -3.78 -1.00 -8.67
N LEU A 24 -3.21 -0.38 -7.62
CA LEU A 24 -2.05 -0.91 -6.90
C LEU A 24 -2.36 -2.24 -6.21
N VAL A 25 -3.55 -2.37 -5.63
CA VAL A 25 -4.04 -3.62 -5.05
C VAL A 25 -4.20 -4.69 -6.13
N ALA A 26 -4.86 -4.36 -7.24
CA ALA A 26 -5.05 -5.28 -8.37
C ALA A 26 -3.71 -5.72 -8.98
N ALA A 27 -2.70 -4.84 -9.02
CA ALA A 27 -1.37 -5.17 -9.52
C ALA A 27 -0.53 -6.01 -8.55
N THR A 28 -0.92 -6.15 -7.27
CA THR A 28 -0.19 -6.98 -6.31
C THR A 28 -0.73 -8.39 -6.41
N ALA A 29 0.06 -9.42 -6.76
CA ALA A 29 -0.43 -10.80 -6.84
C ALA A 29 -0.93 -11.32 -5.47
N PRO A 30 -1.86 -12.30 -5.41
CA PRO A 30 -2.20 -12.99 -4.17
C PRO A 30 -0.94 -13.52 -3.43
N GLY A 31 -0.84 -13.27 -2.13
CA GLY A 31 0.37 -13.56 -1.34
C GLY A 31 1.56 -12.63 -1.61
N GLY A 32 1.40 -11.63 -2.48
CA GLY A 32 2.37 -10.59 -2.79
C GLY A 32 2.44 -9.49 -1.73
N ALA A 33 3.50 -8.69 -1.79
CA ALA A 33 3.69 -7.52 -0.95
C ALA A 33 3.40 -6.22 -1.70
N LEU A 34 2.82 -5.26 -1.00
CA LEU A 34 2.64 -3.89 -1.45
C LEU A 34 3.34 -2.96 -0.45
N ILE A 35 4.29 -2.15 -0.94
CA ILE A 35 5.01 -1.17 -0.12
C ILE A 35 4.59 0.23 -0.59
N LEU A 36 4.06 1.01 0.35
CA LEU A 36 3.64 2.39 0.15
C LEU A 36 4.59 3.30 0.92
N SER A 37 5.23 4.24 0.24
CA SER A 37 6.18 5.20 0.83
C SER A 37 5.90 6.61 0.29
N GLY A 38 6.55 7.63 0.85
CA GLY A 38 6.29 9.02 0.51
C GLY A 38 5.07 9.58 1.24
N VAL A 39 4.69 8.92 2.35
CA VAL A 39 3.57 9.31 3.20
C VAL A 39 4.09 10.17 4.33
N ILE A 40 3.59 11.40 4.44
CA ILE A 40 3.80 12.22 5.64
C ILE A 40 2.94 11.62 6.77
N GLU A 41 3.47 11.50 7.99
CA GLU A 41 2.82 10.86 9.14
C GLU A 41 1.37 11.32 9.35
N SER A 42 1.11 12.63 9.26
CA SER A 42 -0.24 13.20 9.39
C SER A 42 -1.26 12.70 8.34
N LYS A 43 -0.79 12.13 7.23
CA LYS A 43 -1.61 11.57 6.14
C LYS A 43 -1.73 10.04 6.21
N GLU A 44 -0.92 9.36 7.02
CA GLU A 44 -0.96 7.90 7.18
C GLU A 44 -2.37 7.36 7.46
N PRO A 45 -3.21 7.95 8.35
CA PRO A 45 -4.52 7.39 8.65
C PRO A 45 -5.44 7.30 7.43
N ALA A 46 -5.34 8.24 6.49
CA ALA A 46 -6.12 8.21 5.26
C ALA A 46 -5.65 7.10 4.32
N VAL A 47 -4.33 6.95 4.15
CA VAL A 47 -3.74 5.88 3.35
C VAL A 47 -4.13 4.52 3.93
N ARG A 48 -3.94 4.31 5.24
CA ARG A 48 -4.28 3.04 5.89
C ARG A 48 -5.74 2.66 5.69
N ARG A 49 -6.67 3.58 6.00
CA ARG A 49 -8.11 3.32 5.82
C ARG A 49 -8.45 2.90 4.39
N THR A 50 -7.84 3.53 3.38
CA THR A 50 -8.09 3.17 1.98
C THR A 50 -7.59 1.76 1.65
N PHE A 51 -6.35 1.42 1.99
CA PHE A 51 -5.81 0.09 1.65
C PHE A 51 -6.40 -1.04 2.50
N ASP A 52 -6.71 -0.77 3.78
CA ASP A 52 -7.40 -1.71 4.67
C ASP A 52 -8.82 -2.02 4.12
N ALA A 53 -9.55 -1.01 3.65
CA ALA A 53 -10.88 -1.18 3.05
C ALA A 53 -10.87 -1.96 1.72
N LEU A 54 -9.71 -2.02 1.05
CA LEU A 54 -9.51 -2.82 -0.17
C LEU A 54 -9.05 -4.26 0.13
N GLY A 55 -9.07 -4.68 1.40
CA GLY A 55 -8.77 -6.05 1.81
C GLY A 55 -7.27 -6.36 1.87
N MET A 56 -6.40 -5.35 1.83
CA MET A 56 -4.99 -5.55 2.09
C MET A 56 -4.76 -5.77 3.58
N VAL A 57 -3.87 -6.69 3.93
CA VAL A 57 -3.51 -6.97 5.32
C VAL A 57 -2.28 -6.16 5.67
N PHE A 58 -2.41 -5.26 6.63
CA PHE A 58 -1.28 -4.48 7.14
C PHE A 58 -0.25 -5.41 7.80
N ASP A 59 1.02 -5.24 7.45
CA ASP A 59 2.13 -6.08 7.92
C ASP A 59 3.11 -5.28 8.78
N ARG A 60 3.61 -4.16 8.24
CA ARG A 60 4.66 -3.37 8.92
C ARG A 60 4.56 -1.89 8.62
N ARG A 61 4.96 -1.07 9.60
CA ARG A 61 5.19 0.37 9.45
C ARG A 61 6.65 0.68 9.78
N THR A 62 7.27 1.52 8.97
CA THR A 62 8.59 2.12 9.24
C THR A 62 8.45 3.63 9.17
N GLN A 63 9.16 4.35 10.04
CA GLN A 63 9.15 5.81 10.08
C GLN A 63 10.57 6.35 10.15
N MET A 64 10.81 7.47 9.44
CA MET A 64 12.01 8.28 9.50
C MET A 64 11.59 9.74 9.53
N GLU A 65 11.75 10.41 10.67
CA GLU A 65 11.19 11.74 10.91
C GLU A 65 9.69 11.75 10.58
N ASP A 66 9.23 12.67 9.72
CA ASP A 66 7.83 12.79 9.31
C ASP A 66 7.43 11.80 8.20
N TRP A 67 8.36 11.01 7.67
CA TRP A 67 8.12 10.09 6.56
C TRP A 67 7.79 8.69 7.05
N VAL A 68 6.70 8.14 6.52
CA VAL A 68 6.20 6.81 6.81
C VAL A 68 6.23 5.94 5.56
N ALA A 69 6.66 4.70 5.75
CA ALA A 69 6.46 3.61 4.81
C ALA A 69 5.56 2.54 5.44
N LEU A 70 4.60 2.04 4.66
CA LEU A 70 3.65 0.99 5.05
C LEU A 70 3.87 -0.23 4.16
N VAL A 71 3.92 -1.40 4.78
CA VAL A 71 3.99 -2.69 4.11
C VAL A 71 2.66 -3.40 4.32
N TYR A 72 2.13 -3.89 3.21
CA TYR A 72 0.89 -4.64 3.12
C TYR A 72 1.13 -5.99 2.44
N ARG A 73 0.27 -6.96 2.75
CA ARG A 73 0.20 -8.27 2.11
C ARG A 73 -1.16 -8.44 1.46
N ARG A 74 -1.20 -8.88 0.20
CA ARG A 74 -2.45 -9.31 -0.41
C ARG A 74 -2.75 -10.73 0.08
N PRO A 75 -3.93 -11.01 0.65
CA PRO A 75 -4.31 -12.36 1.04
C PRO A 75 -4.19 -13.34 -0.12
N VAL A 76 -3.83 -14.58 0.17
CA VAL A 76 -4.04 -15.70 -0.76
C VAL A 76 -5.52 -16.04 -0.68
N ALA A 77 -6.22 -16.11 -1.81
CA ALA A 77 -7.60 -16.61 -1.82
C ALA A 77 -7.60 -18.05 -1.27
N ALA A 78 -8.55 -18.36 -0.39
CA ALA A 78 -8.72 -19.70 0.17
C ALA A 78 -9.10 -20.71 -0.93
#